data_AF-A0A968QCD5-F1
#
_entry.id   AF-A0A968QCD5-F1
#
_cell.length_a   1.000
_cell.length_b   1.000
_cell.length_c   1.000
_cell.angle_alpha   90.00
_cell.angle_beta   90.00
_cell.angle_gamma   90.00
#
_symmetry.space_group_name_H-M   'P 1'
#
loop_
_entity.id
_entity.type
_entity.pdbx_description
1 polymer ?
#
loop_
_entity_poly.entity_id
_entity_poly.type
_entity_poly.pdbx_seq_one_letter_code
_entity_poly.pdbx_strand_id
1 'polypeptide(L)'
;MQESKLTTAKESRAYIEYQRQLEQNRRAIALSQQHQSLQQTESERQILLAEREYSIAQIETQIQENDYQIEQLSTVKAPYEGTIKKIKWTGQSDHNLTAVITLAVTSDWRSQRGAHRSTIANSRAKSVNSQQ
;
A
#
# COMPACT_ATOMS: atom_id res chain seq x y z
N MET A 1 -17.47 -74.62 38.18
CA MET A 1 -18.15 -74.08 36.98
C MET A 1 -18.59 -72.62 37.14
N GLN A 2 -19.13 -72.17 38.29
CA GLN A 2 -19.53 -70.77 38.49
C GLN A 2 -18.35 -69.79 38.63
N GLU A 3 -17.27 -70.18 39.30
CA GLU A 3 -16.10 -69.32 39.52
C GLU A 3 -15.40 -68.92 38.21
N SER A 4 -15.22 -69.87 37.28
CA SER A 4 -14.64 -69.61 35.96
C SER A 4 -15.50 -68.63 35.13
N LYS A 5 -16.84 -68.70 35.23
CA LYS A 5 -17.71 -67.73 34.55
C LYS A 5 -17.56 -66.33 35.11
N LEU A 6 -17.36 -66.21 36.43
CA LEU A 6 -17.16 -64.93 37.10
C LEU A 6 -15.81 -64.30 36.75
N THR A 7 -14.74 -65.09 36.67
CA THR A 7 -13.41 -64.58 36.28
C THR A 7 -13.41 -64.10 34.84
N THR A 8 -13.99 -64.86 33.91
CA THR A 8 -14.14 -64.45 32.52
C THR A 8 -14.98 -63.18 32.38
N ALA A 9 -16.05 -63.02 33.18
CA ALA A 9 -16.85 -61.80 33.18
C ALA A 9 -16.10 -60.57 33.73
N LYS A 10 -15.19 -60.76 34.69
CA LYS A 10 -14.33 -59.69 35.21
C LYS A 10 -13.28 -59.27 34.19
N GLU A 11 -12.64 -60.23 33.53
CA GLU A 11 -11.64 -59.98 32.48
C GLU A 11 -12.26 -59.25 31.28
N SER A 12 -13.45 -59.67 30.82
CA SER A 12 -14.14 -59.00 29.72
C SER A 12 -14.51 -57.56 30.06
N ARG A 13 -14.96 -57.31 31.29
CA ARG A 13 -15.24 -55.95 31.77
C ARG A 13 -13.96 -55.09 31.79
N ALA A 14 -12.87 -55.60 32.35
CA ALA A 14 -11.60 -54.89 32.40
C ALA A 14 -11.09 -54.55 30.99
N TYR A 15 -11.22 -55.49 30.05
CA TYR A 15 -10.87 -55.26 28.65
C TYR A 15 -11.72 -54.16 28.01
N ILE A 16 -13.05 -54.18 28.21
CA ILE A 16 -13.96 -53.14 27.69
C ILE A 16 -13.62 -51.77 28.29
N GLU A 17 -13.34 -51.70 29.58
CA GLU A 17 -12.95 -50.46 30.26
C GLU A 17 -11.62 -49.92 29.72
N TYR A 18 -10.64 -50.78 29.50
CA TYR A 18 -9.36 -50.39 28.88
C TYR A 18 -9.54 -49.85 27.45
N GLN A 19 -10.34 -50.52 26.62
CA GLN A 19 -10.63 -50.04 25.26
C GLN A 19 -11.32 -48.69 25.28
N ARG A 20 -12.27 -48.48 26.20
CA ARG A 20 -12.95 -47.20 26.40
C ARG A 20 -11.96 -46.10 26.79
N GLN A 21 -11.05 -46.36 27.73
CA GLN A 21 -10.02 -45.40 28.13
C GLN A 21 -9.10 -45.04 26.96
N LEU A 22 -8.70 -46.03 26.16
CA LEU A 22 -7.85 -45.80 24.99
C LEU A 22 -8.57 -44.94 23.93
N GLU A 23 -9.86 -45.18 23.70
CA GLU A 23 -10.67 -44.36 22.81
C GLU A 23 -10.83 -42.92 23.34
N GLN A 24 -11.09 -42.75 24.64
CA GLN A 24 -11.18 -41.44 25.27
C GLN A 24 -9.86 -40.66 25.15
N ASN A 25 -8.73 -41.31 25.41
CA ASN A 25 -7.41 -40.69 25.26
C ASN A 25 -7.15 -40.29 23.81
N ARG A 26 -7.49 -41.13 22.83
CA ARG A 26 -7.38 -40.78 21.41
C ARG A 26 -8.21 -39.55 21.06
N ARG A 27 -9.45 -39.47 21.54
CA ARG A 27 -10.31 -38.30 21.33
C ARG A 27 -9.74 -37.04 21.99
N ALA A 28 -9.24 -37.16 23.21
CA ALA A 28 -8.62 -36.03 23.92
C ALA A 28 -7.39 -35.50 23.18
N ILE A 29 -6.53 -36.39 22.68
CA ILE A 29 -5.35 -36.01 21.88
C ILE A 29 -5.79 -35.32 20.58
N ALA A 30 -6.77 -35.88 19.86
CA ALA A 30 -7.27 -35.29 18.62
C ALA A 30 -7.83 -33.87 18.84
N LEU A 31 -8.61 -33.66 19.91
CA LEU A 31 -9.13 -32.34 20.28
C LEU A 31 -8.01 -31.37 20.64
N SER A 32 -7.00 -31.81 21.40
CA SER A 32 -5.86 -30.97 21.75
C SER A 32 -5.06 -30.56 20.52
N GLN A 33 -4.82 -31.48 19.58
CA GLN A 33 -4.14 -31.20 18.32
C GLN A 33 -4.93 -30.22 17.46
N GLN A 34 -6.26 -30.39 17.37
CA GLN A 34 -7.13 -29.45 16.67
C GLN A 34 -7.10 -28.07 17.31
N HIS A 35 -7.13 -27.98 18.63
CA HIS A 35 -7.07 -26.69 19.32
C HIS A 35 -5.73 -25.99 19.07
N GLN A 36 -4.63 -26.75 19.13
CA GLN A 36 -3.29 -26.21 18.85
C GLN A 36 -3.14 -25.71 17.42
N SER A 37 -3.68 -26.42 16.42
CA SER A 37 -3.60 -25.97 15.03
C SER A 37 -4.43 -24.71 14.76
N LEU A 38 -5.60 -24.59 15.40
CA LEU A 38 -6.40 -23.37 15.36
C LEU A 38 -5.66 -22.19 15.99
N GLN A 39 -5.08 -22.38 17.19
CA GLN A 39 -4.29 -21.35 17.86
C GLN A 39 -3.09 -20.90 17.02
N GLN A 40 -2.38 -21.84 16.38
CA GLN A 40 -1.26 -21.51 15.49
C GLN A 40 -1.74 -20.66 14.31
N THR A 41 -2.80 -21.08 13.63
CA THR A 41 -3.38 -20.35 12.49
C THR A 41 -3.82 -18.94 12.87
N GLU A 42 -4.43 -18.77 14.05
CA GLU A 42 -4.82 -17.46 14.56
C GLU A 42 -3.60 -16.59 14.87
N SER A 43 -2.56 -17.15 15.48
CA SER A 43 -1.33 -16.43 15.80
C SER A 43 -0.60 -15.96 14.53
N GLU A 44 -0.48 -16.82 13.53
CA GLU A 44 0.14 -16.49 12.24
C GLU A 44 -0.62 -15.37 11.53
N ARG A 45 -1.96 -15.43 11.57
CA ARG A 45 -2.80 -14.36 11.03
C ARG A 45 -2.55 -13.04 11.75
N GLN A 46 -2.46 -13.05 13.08
CA GLN A 46 -2.21 -11.84 13.86
C GLN A 46 -0.85 -11.22 13.53
N ILE A 47 0.19 -12.05 13.39
CA ILE A 47 1.53 -11.60 12.97
C ILE A 47 1.46 -10.96 11.59
N LEU A 48 0.81 -11.61 10.62
CA LEU A 48 0.68 -11.08 9.26
C LEU A 48 -0.06 -9.74 9.22
N LEU A 49 -1.11 -9.57 10.04
CA LEU A 49 -1.84 -8.32 10.13
C LEU A 49 -0.96 -7.20 10.72
N ALA A 50 -0.21 -7.50 11.78
CA ALA A 50 0.70 -6.54 12.41
C ALA A 50 1.84 -6.12 11.46
N GLU A 51 2.44 -7.07 10.74
CA GLU A 51 3.47 -6.77 9.73
C GLU A 51 2.91 -5.89 8.60
N ARG A 52 1.68 -6.16 8.15
CA ARG A 52 1.02 -5.33 7.14
C ARG A 52 0.76 -3.92 7.65
N GLU A 53 0.26 -3.76 8.87
CA GLU A 53 0.00 -2.46 9.47
C GLU A 53 1.29 -1.65 9.64
N TYR A 54 2.36 -2.29 10.11
CA TYR A 54 3.68 -1.67 10.19
C TYR A 54 4.19 -1.20 8.81
N SER A 55 4.05 -2.06 7.79
CA SER A 55 4.43 -1.72 6.41
C SER A 55 3.64 -0.52 5.86
N ILE A 56 2.33 -0.47 6.13
CA ILE A 56 1.49 0.67 5.75
C ILE A 56 1.98 1.96 6.44
N ALA A 57 2.19 1.92 7.76
CA ALA A 57 2.67 3.09 8.51
C ALA A 57 4.04 3.58 8.02
N GLN A 58 4.93 2.66 7.67
CA GLN A 58 6.23 2.99 7.09
C GLN A 58 6.09 3.69 5.73
N ILE A 59 5.21 3.19 4.85
CA ILE A 59 4.94 3.80 3.55
C ILE A 59 4.29 5.18 3.71
N GLU A 60 3.32 5.33 4.61
CA GLU A 60 2.68 6.61 4.91
C GLU A 60 3.69 7.65 5.38
N THR A 61 4.65 7.24 6.23
CA THR A 61 5.74 8.11 6.66
C THR A 61 6.62 8.55 5.49
N GLN A 62 6.93 7.64 4.57
CA GLN A 62 7.70 7.98 3.36
C GLN A 62 6.92 8.93 2.42
N ILE A 63 5.61 8.76 2.30
CA ILE A 63 4.76 9.67 1.53
C ILE A 63 4.79 11.07 2.15
N GLN A 64 4.62 11.19 3.46
CA GLN A 64 4.67 12.48 4.16
C GLN A 64 6.03 13.17 3.98
N GLU A 65 7.14 12.41 4.07
CA GLU A 65 8.47 12.94 3.82
C GLU A 65 8.62 13.43 2.37
N ASN A 66 8.16 12.65 1.39
CA ASN A 66 8.19 13.07 -0.02
C ASN A 66 7.31 14.31 -0.27
N ASP A 67 6.12 14.37 0.33
CA ASP A 67 5.23 15.52 0.22
C ASP A 67 5.88 16.77 0.80
N TYR A 68 6.54 16.64 1.96
CA TYR A 68 7.33 17.73 2.55
C TYR A 68 8.48 18.16 1.63
N GLN A 69 9.20 17.20 1.03
CA GLN A 69 10.26 17.51 0.06
C GLN A 69 9.71 18.19 -1.19
N ILE A 70 8.53 17.81 -1.69
CA ILE A 70 7.87 18.46 -2.83
C ILE A 70 7.43 19.90 -2.46
N GLU A 71 6.91 20.11 -1.26
CA GLU A 71 6.58 21.45 -0.77
C GLU A 71 7.84 22.33 -0.63
N GLN A 72 8.95 21.74 -0.15
CA GLN A 72 10.27 22.36 -0.04
C GLN A 72 10.93 22.64 -1.41
N LEU A 73 10.63 21.85 -2.44
CA LEU A 73 11.01 22.14 -3.83
C LEU A 73 10.30 23.40 -4.37
N SER A 74 9.49 24.02 -3.53
CA SER A 74 9.22 25.45 -3.38
C SER A 74 9.38 26.31 -4.63
N THR A 75 8.20 26.75 -5.04
CA THR A 75 7.93 27.91 -5.86
C THR A 75 8.82 29.10 -5.45
N VAL A 76 9.87 29.37 -6.23
CA VAL A 76 10.64 30.60 -6.11
C VAL A 76 9.75 31.76 -6.59
N LYS A 77 9.12 32.47 -5.64
CA LYS A 77 8.37 33.68 -5.94
C LYS A 77 9.34 34.80 -6.27
N ALA A 78 9.15 35.41 -7.43
CA ALA A 78 9.93 36.58 -7.79
C ALA A 78 9.58 37.77 -6.87
N PRO A 79 10.54 38.65 -6.54
CA PRO A 79 10.31 39.83 -5.71
C PRO A 79 9.38 40.88 -6.36
N TYR A 80 9.02 40.70 -7.64
CA TYR A 80 8.18 41.61 -8.40
C TYR A 80 7.00 40.87 -9.01
N GLU A 81 5.81 41.45 -8.87
CA GLU A 81 4.61 41.02 -9.57
C GLU A 81 4.76 41.27 -11.08
N GLY A 82 4.57 40.23 -11.88
CA GLY A 82 4.73 40.32 -13.34
C GLY A 82 4.41 39.01 -14.04
N THR A 83 4.22 39.05 -15.36
CA THR A 83 3.97 37.83 -16.14
C THR A 83 5.30 37.23 -16.60
N ILE A 84 5.44 35.91 -16.50
CA ILE A 84 6.61 35.19 -17.03
C ILE A 84 6.63 35.35 -18.55
N LYS A 85 7.69 35.99 -19.07
CA LYS A 85 7.89 36.21 -20.51
C LYS A 85 8.76 35.11 -21.12
N LYS A 86 9.77 34.65 -20.38
CA LYS A 86 10.71 33.63 -20.85
C LYS A 86 11.31 32.87 -19.67
N ILE A 87 11.46 31.56 -19.84
CA ILE A 87 12.23 30.69 -18.95
C ILE A 87 13.40 30.14 -19.76
N LYS A 88 14.63 30.29 -19.26
CA LYS A 88 15.82 29.68 -19.85
C LYS A 88 16.47 28.75 -18.84
N TRP A 89 16.51 27.46 -19.14
CA TRP A 89 17.27 26.48 -18.36
C TRP A 89 18.77 26.69 -18.61
N THR A 90 19.53 26.79 -17.53
CA THR A 90 20.98 27.04 -17.57
C THR A 90 21.81 25.86 -17.07
N GLY A 91 21.21 24.95 -16.31
CA GLY A 91 21.84 23.72 -15.87
C GLY A 91 20.90 22.84 -15.07
N GLN A 92 21.17 21.54 -15.10
CA GLN A 92 20.53 20.54 -14.27
C GLN A 92 21.64 19.65 -13.70
N SER A 93 21.74 19.56 -12.38
CA SER A 93 22.49 18.51 -11.67
C SER A 93 21.52 17.73 -10.80
N ASP A 94 21.91 16.55 -10.34
CA ASP A 94 21.08 15.57 -9.63
C ASP A 94 19.87 16.13 -8.88
N HIS A 95 20.06 17.12 -7.99
CA HIS A 95 18.99 17.72 -7.19
C HIS A 95 18.81 19.24 -7.38
N ASN A 96 19.51 19.85 -8.35
CA ASN A 96 19.47 21.30 -8.56
C ASN A 96 19.16 21.64 -10.02
N LEU A 97 18.07 22.38 -10.22
CA LEU A 97 17.67 22.94 -11.51
C LEU A 97 17.92 24.45 -11.51
N THR A 98 18.80 24.93 -12.40
CA THR A 98 19.12 26.36 -12.50
C THR A 98 18.41 26.96 -13.70
N ALA A 99 17.53 27.93 -13.47
CA ALA A 99 16.79 28.63 -14.50
C ALA A 99 16.94 30.15 -14.36
N VAL A 100 17.02 30.84 -15.49
CA VAL A 100 16.88 32.30 -15.57
C VAL A 100 15.47 32.61 -16.04
N ILE A 101 14.71 33.28 -15.18
CA ILE A 101 13.33 33.71 -15.45
C ILE A 101 13.34 35.19 -15.84
N THR A 102 12.78 35.53 -16.99
CA THR A 102 12.56 36.92 -17.42
C THR A 102 11.10 37.29 -17.22
N LEU A 103 10.87 38.31 -16.40
CA LEU A 103 9.52 38.80 -16.07
C LEU A 103 9.21 40.07 -16.85
N ALA A 104 7.96 40.16 -17.34
CA ALA A 104 7.38 41.41 -17.79
C ALA A 104 6.65 42.05 -16.59
N VAL A 105 7.32 43.00 -15.93
CA VAL A 105 6.75 43.78 -14.83
C VAL A 105 5.96 44.93 -15.45
N THR A 106 4.64 44.79 -15.55
CA THR A 106 3.78 45.88 -16.00
C THR A 106 3.47 46.80 -14.82
N SER A 107 4.09 47.97 -14.78
CA SER A 107 3.69 49.05 -13.87
C SER A 107 2.35 49.71 -14.26
N ASP A 108 1.76 49.33 -15.40
CA ASP A 108 0.55 49.95 -15.93
C ASP A 108 -0.55 48.93 -16.26
N TRP A 109 -1.42 48.69 -15.28
CA TRP A 109 -2.66 47.91 -15.42
C TRP A 109 -3.64 48.47 -16.49
N ARG A 110 -3.42 49.67 -17.01
CA ARG A 110 -4.35 50.35 -17.93
C ARG A 110 -4.24 49.92 -19.39
N SER A 111 -3.16 49.25 -19.82
CA SER A 111 -2.93 48.98 -21.25
C SER A 111 -3.28 47.56 -21.73
N GLN A 112 -3.73 46.65 -20.86
CA GLN A 112 -3.97 45.24 -21.21
C GLN A 112 -5.37 44.91 -21.78
N ARG A 113 -6.30 45.87 -21.88
CA ARG A 113 -7.63 45.64 -22.47
C ARG A 113 -7.66 45.58 -24.01
N GLY A 114 -6.52 45.52 -24.69
CA GLY A 114 -6.43 45.62 -26.16
C GLY A 114 -6.07 44.34 -26.93
N ALA A 115 -5.70 43.24 -26.28
CA ALA A 115 -5.10 42.10 -27.00
C ALA A 115 -5.63 40.72 -26.56
N HIS A 116 -6.95 40.56 -26.51
CA HIS A 116 -7.57 39.22 -26.59
C HIS A 116 -8.05 38.98 -28.02
N ARG A 117 -7.14 38.63 -28.93
CA ARG A 117 -7.49 37.93 -30.16
C ARG A 117 -7.14 36.46 -29.97
N SER A 118 -8.15 35.69 -29.57
CA SER A 118 -8.11 34.24 -29.48
C SER A 118 -7.87 33.65 -30.87
N THR A 119 -6.75 32.96 -31.06
CA THR A 119 -6.60 31.96 -32.12
C THR A 119 -6.31 30.63 -31.46
N ILE A 120 -7.38 29.92 -31.10
CA ILE A 120 -7.35 28.48 -30.85
C ILE A 120 -7.17 27.81 -32.22
N ALA A 121 -5.93 27.52 -32.60
CA ALA A 121 -5.64 26.62 -33.71
C ALA A 121 -5.78 25.18 -33.18
N ASN A 122 -6.96 24.60 -33.38
CA ASN A 122 -7.23 23.20 -33.11
C ASN A 122 -6.41 22.33 -34.10
N SER A 123 -5.38 21.67 -33.62
CA SER A 123 -4.58 20.72 -34.39
C SER A 123 -5.37 19.42 -34.61
N ARG A 124 -6.20 19.38 -35.65
CA ARG A 124 -6.71 18.11 -36.20
C ARG A 124 -5.91 17.76 -37.46
N ALA A 125 -4.80 17.06 -37.26
CA ALA A 125 -4.04 16.46 -38.34
C ALA A 125 -4.93 15.43 -39.07
N LYS A 126 -5.26 15.71 -40.32
CA LYS A 126 -5.77 14.72 -41.27
C LYS A 126 -4.59 13.86 -41.70
N SER A 127 -4.60 12.57 -41.38
CA SER A 127 -3.79 11.60 -42.12
C SER A 127 -4.45 11.40 -43.48
N VAL A 128 -3.81 11.86 -44.54
CA VAL A 128 -4.03 11.33 -45.88
C VAL A 128 -2.64 11.25 -46.52
N ASN A 129 -2.09 10.05 -46.56
CA ASN A 129 -1.00 9.71 -47.45
C ASN A 129 -1.61 9.00 -48.65
N SER A 130 -1.31 9.49 -49.85
CA SER A 130 -1.73 8.93 -51.14
C SER A 130 -0.52 8.86 -52.05
N GLN A 131 -0.52 7.85 -52.94
CA GLN A 131 0.41 7.47 -54.02
C GLN A 131 1.14 6.17 -53.68
N GLN A 132 1.14 5.13 -54.52
CA GLN A 132 0.72 4.92 -55.91
C GLN A 132 0.44 3.42 -56.07
#